data_AF-A0AAW2P3Q6-F1
#
_entry.id   AF-A0AAW2P3Q6-F1
#
_cell.length_a   1.000
_cell.length_b   1.000
_cell.length_c   1.000
_cell.angle_alpha   90.00
_cell.angle_beta   90.00
_cell.angle_gamma   90.00
#
_symmetry.space_group_name_H-M   'P 1'
#
loop_
_entity.id
_entity.type
_entity.pdbx_description
1 polymer ?
#
loop_
_entity_poly.entity_id
_entity_poly.type
_entity_poly.pdbx_seq_one_letter_code
_entity_poly.pdbx_strand_id
1 'polypeptide(L)'
;MQGVPFTEAVMANELPANCHTPAITEYDGTTDPQERLSHFKNKDNEPLKEYLQRFNIAALEVFSATQEVKTNAFSQGLLDEDFFKSLAKKLVSKFDALLARATKYINMENDQVAKEESRGEKKKEVKEETPFKKAPNGVAG
;
A
#
# COMPACT_ATOMS: atom_id res chain seq x y z
N MET A 1 23.99 -52.63 -4.13
CA MET A 1 23.97 -51.66 -3.02
C MET A 1 24.57 -50.37 -3.55
N GLN A 2 23.76 -49.31 -3.69
CA GLN A 2 24.23 -48.01 -4.17
C GLN A 2 24.87 -47.30 -2.96
N GLY A 3 26.17 -46.99 -3.02
CA GLY A 3 26.89 -46.32 -1.93
C GLY A 3 26.31 -44.94 -1.65
N VAL A 4 26.32 -44.52 -0.39
CA VAL A 4 25.83 -43.19 -0.02
C VAL A 4 26.71 -42.10 -0.66
N PRO A 5 26.13 -41.04 -1.24
CA PRO A 5 26.87 -40.05 -2.03
C PRO A 5 27.85 -39.20 -1.21
N PHE A 6 27.72 -39.16 0.12
CA PHE A 6 28.60 -38.44 1.02
C PHE A 6 29.10 -39.40 2.10
N THR A 7 30.25 -40.04 1.83
CA THR A 7 30.96 -40.87 2.82
C THR A 7 31.95 -40.02 3.61
N GLU A 8 32.34 -40.47 4.80
CA GLU A 8 33.35 -39.81 5.63
C GLU A 8 34.69 -39.63 4.88
N ALA A 9 35.01 -40.55 3.97
CA ALA A 9 36.16 -40.44 3.08
C ALA A 9 36.08 -39.20 2.16
N VAL A 10 34.90 -38.77 1.71
CA VAL A 10 34.72 -37.55 0.92
C VAL A 10 34.92 -36.31 1.78
N MET A 11 34.47 -36.31 3.04
CA MET A 11 34.64 -35.19 3.97
C MET A 11 36.09 -35.06 4.50
N ALA A 12 36.83 -36.17 4.59
CA ALA A 12 38.21 -36.21 5.07
C ALA A 12 39.24 -35.79 4.00
N ASN A 13 38.83 -35.54 2.76
CA ASN A 13 39.73 -35.02 1.74
C ASN A 13 40.01 -33.53 1.99
N GLU A 14 41.28 -33.18 2.09
CA GLU A 14 41.72 -31.80 2.23
C GLU A 14 41.40 -31.01 0.96
N LEU A 15 40.73 -29.85 1.11
CA LEU A 15 40.42 -28.99 -0.02
C LEU A 15 41.72 -28.49 -0.69
N PRO A 16 41.75 -28.32 -2.03
CA PRO A 16 42.93 -27.80 -2.72
C PRO A 16 43.38 -26.45 -2.14
N ALA A 17 44.68 -26.23 -1.99
CA ALA A 17 45.23 -25.00 -1.41
C ALA A 17 44.82 -23.70 -2.15
N ASN A 18 44.35 -23.81 -3.39
CA ASN A 18 43.82 -22.70 -4.19
C ASN A 18 42.29 -22.61 -4.18
N CYS A 19 41.61 -23.32 -3.25
CA CYS A 19 40.18 -23.21 -3.07
C CYS A 19 39.88 -21.89 -2.36
N HIS A 20 39.62 -20.85 -3.15
CA HIS A 20 39.10 -19.60 -2.63
C HIS A 20 37.62 -19.81 -2.31
N THR A 21 37.29 -19.83 -1.02
CA THR A 21 35.89 -19.71 -0.61
C THR A 21 35.41 -18.33 -1.05
N PRO A 22 34.42 -18.24 -1.97
CA PRO A 22 33.88 -16.93 -2.30
C PRO A 22 33.34 -16.30 -1.01
N ALA A 23 33.58 -15.00 -0.83
CA ALA A 23 32.95 -14.22 0.23
C ALA A 23 31.47 -14.03 -0.11
N ILE A 24 30.71 -15.11 -0.16
CA ILE A 24 29.25 -15.04 -0.15
C ILE A 24 28.87 -14.56 1.23
N THR A 25 28.30 -13.36 1.28
CA THR A 25 27.68 -12.85 2.50
C THR A 25 26.65 -13.86 2.98
N GLU A 26 26.52 -14.01 4.29
CA GLU A 26 25.54 -14.90 4.90
C GLU A 26 24.15 -14.65 4.30
N TYR A 27 23.51 -15.71 3.80
CA TYR A 27 22.19 -15.58 3.19
C TYR A 27 21.17 -15.37 4.30
N ASP A 28 20.80 -14.12 4.52
CA ASP A 28 19.88 -13.67 5.57
C ASP A 28 18.39 -13.85 5.20
N GLY A 29 18.11 -14.44 4.03
CA GLY A 29 16.76 -14.57 3.48
C GLY A 29 16.17 -13.27 2.91
N THR A 30 16.73 -12.11 3.24
CA THR A 30 16.22 -10.80 2.77
C THR A 30 16.77 -10.39 1.40
N THR A 31 17.76 -11.13 0.91
CA THR A 31 18.42 -10.87 -0.39
C THR A 31 17.59 -11.36 -1.58
N ASP A 32 16.52 -12.15 -1.38
CA ASP A 32 15.65 -12.54 -2.49
C ASP A 32 14.82 -11.33 -2.98
N PRO A 33 14.94 -10.96 -4.27
CA PRO A 33 14.24 -9.80 -4.80
C PRO A 33 12.71 -9.90 -4.65
N GLN A 34 12.12 -11.10 -4.70
CA GLN A 34 10.68 -11.30 -4.58
C GLN A 34 10.22 -11.16 -3.12
N GLU A 35 11.00 -11.66 -2.17
CA GLU A 35 10.70 -11.55 -0.73
C GLU A 35 10.67 -10.09 -0.24
N ARG A 36 11.43 -9.20 -0.90
CA ARG A 36 11.36 -7.76 -0.65
C ARG A 36 9.95 -7.17 -0.80
N LEU A 37 9.14 -7.69 -1.73
CA LEU A 37 7.76 -7.24 -1.91
C LEU A 37 6.84 -7.81 -0.82
N SER A 38 7.05 -9.05 -0.39
CA SER A 38 6.26 -9.72 0.64
C SER A 38 6.35 -9.01 2.00
N HIS A 39 7.52 -8.44 2.32
CA HIS A 39 7.71 -7.64 3.53
C HIS A 39 7.22 -6.18 3.41
N PHE A 40 6.73 -5.78 2.23
CA PHE A 40 6.38 -4.40 1.96
C PHE A 40 4.98 -4.04 2.50
N LYS A 41 4.95 -3.36 3.64
CA LYS A 41 3.69 -2.99 4.32
C LYS A 41 3.43 -1.48 4.30
N ASN A 42 2.15 -1.13 4.33
CA ASN A 42 1.67 0.22 4.61
C ASN A 42 2.11 0.58 6.03
N LYS A 43 2.56 1.82 6.25
CA LYS A 43 2.91 2.30 7.59
C LYS A 43 1.64 2.72 8.33
N ASP A 44 1.70 2.79 9.66
CA ASP A 44 0.61 3.36 10.45
C ASP A 44 0.28 4.79 9.98
N ASN A 45 -1.00 5.05 9.75
CA ASN A 45 -1.52 6.36 9.33
C ASN A 45 -0.94 6.88 7.99
N GLU A 46 -0.35 6.02 7.16
CA GLU A 46 0.09 6.39 5.82
C GLU A 46 -1.07 6.25 4.82
N PRO A 47 -1.38 7.31 4.05
CA PRO A 47 -2.46 7.28 3.07
C PRO A 47 -2.15 6.33 1.91
N LEU A 48 -3.19 5.72 1.34
CA LEU A 48 -3.07 4.73 0.26
C LEU A 48 -2.23 5.21 -0.93
N LYS A 49 -2.29 6.51 -1.24
CA LYS A 49 -1.51 7.14 -2.32
C LYS A 49 0.00 6.99 -2.11
N GLU A 50 0.48 7.28 -0.89
CA GLU A 50 1.91 7.23 -0.58
C GLU A 50 2.39 5.77 -0.54
N TYR A 51 1.58 4.87 0.03
CA TYR A 51 1.86 3.43 -0.03
C TYR A 51 1.97 2.92 -1.47
N LEU A 52 1.00 3.26 -2.32
CA LEU A 52 0.95 2.88 -3.73
C LEU A 52 2.20 3.36 -4.48
N GLN A 53 2.63 4.60 -4.23
CA GLN A 53 3.82 5.16 -4.87
C GLN A 53 5.09 4.41 -4.46
N ARG A 54 5.29 4.16 -3.15
CA ARG A 54 6.48 3.44 -2.68
C ARG A 54 6.47 1.98 -3.16
N PHE A 55 5.30 1.33 -3.12
CA PHE A 55 5.15 -0.05 -3.60
C PHE A 55 5.46 -0.13 -5.10
N ASN A 56 5.01 0.82 -5.91
CA ASN A 56 5.27 0.82 -7.35
C ASN A 56 6.76 0.97 -7.66
N ILE A 57 7.47 1.86 -6.95
CA ILE A 57 8.94 1.96 -7.07
C ILE A 57 9.58 0.61 -6.74
N ALA A 58 9.16 -0.01 -5.63
CA ALA A 58 9.72 -1.29 -5.24
C ALA A 58 9.41 -2.42 -6.25
N ALA A 59 8.20 -2.44 -6.80
CA ALA A 59 7.77 -3.42 -7.78
C ALA A 59 8.47 -3.26 -9.14
N LEU A 60 8.98 -2.07 -9.46
CA LEU A 60 9.76 -1.82 -10.68
C LEU A 60 11.21 -2.29 -10.54
N GLU A 61 11.82 -2.18 -9.36
CA GLU A 61 13.18 -2.68 -9.12
C GLU A 61 13.24 -4.21 -9.11
N VAL A 62 12.13 -4.88 -8.77
CA VAL A 62 12.02 -6.34 -8.75
C VAL A 62 11.47 -6.84 -10.09
N PHE A 63 12.32 -6.84 -11.11
CA PHE A 63 11.95 -7.30 -12.46
C PHE A 63 11.59 -8.79 -12.52
N SER A 64 12.15 -9.60 -11.60
CA SER A 64 11.89 -11.03 -11.49
C SER A 64 10.53 -11.38 -10.87
N ALA A 65 9.84 -10.43 -10.24
CA ALA A 65 8.54 -10.69 -9.63
C ALA A 65 7.44 -10.78 -10.70
N THR A 66 6.69 -11.87 -10.67
CA THR A 66 5.52 -12.04 -11.53
C THR A 66 4.40 -11.06 -11.13
N GLN A 67 3.44 -10.83 -12.02
CA GLN A 67 2.28 -10.00 -11.69
C GLN A 67 1.51 -10.55 -10.48
N GLU A 68 1.43 -11.87 -10.33
CA GLU A 68 0.76 -12.53 -9.21
C GLU A 68 1.46 -12.22 -7.88
N VAL A 69 2.78 -12.35 -7.84
CA VAL A 69 3.59 -11.99 -6.66
C VAL A 69 3.37 -10.53 -6.30
N LYS A 70 3.37 -9.62 -7.28
CA LYS A 70 3.12 -8.18 -7.06
C LYS A 70 1.71 -7.92 -6.52
N THR A 71 0.67 -8.56 -7.08
CA THR A 71 -0.71 -8.42 -6.59
C THR A 71 -0.91 -8.97 -5.18
N ASN A 72 -0.31 -10.11 -4.90
CA ASN A 72 -0.41 -10.78 -3.61
C ASN A 72 0.32 -9.98 -2.53
N ALA A 73 1.57 -9.57 -2.80
CA ALA A 73 2.36 -8.73 -1.91
C ALA A 73 1.66 -7.39 -1.60
N PHE A 74 1.11 -6.72 -2.62
CA PHE A 74 0.36 -5.49 -2.43
C PHE A 74 -0.85 -5.69 -1.49
N SER A 75 -1.60 -6.78 -1.70
CA SER A 75 -2.81 -7.05 -0.92
C SER A 75 -2.49 -7.43 0.53
N GLN A 76 -1.38 -8.15 0.75
CA GLN A 76 -0.90 -8.52 2.09
C GLN A 76 -0.31 -7.35 2.86
N GLY A 77 0.30 -6.40 2.16
CA GLY A 77 0.89 -5.21 2.76
C GLY A 77 -0.10 -4.10 3.09
N LEU A 78 -1.36 -4.24 2.67
CA LEU A 78 -2.37 -3.20 2.78
C LEU A 78 -2.97 -3.12 4.19
N LEU A 79 -2.92 -1.95 4.80
CA LEU A 79 -3.61 -1.67 6.08
C LEU A 79 -4.92 -0.91 5.93
N ASP A 80 -5.19 -0.34 4.74
CA ASP A 80 -6.45 0.34 4.43
C ASP A 80 -7.59 -0.68 4.35
N GLU A 81 -8.36 -0.80 5.43
CA GLU A 81 -9.43 -1.78 5.55
C GLU A 81 -10.55 -1.58 4.52
N ASP A 82 -10.88 -0.33 4.19
CA ASP A 82 -12.00 -0.02 3.29
C ASP A 82 -11.64 -0.34 1.84
N PHE A 83 -10.42 0.02 1.41
CA PHE A 83 -9.89 -0.38 0.13
C PHE A 83 -9.72 -1.91 0.06
N PHE A 84 -9.19 -2.55 1.12
CA PHE A 84 -9.06 -4.01 1.20
C PHE A 84 -10.42 -4.72 1.05
N LYS A 85 -11.44 -4.29 1.80
CA LYS A 85 -12.81 -4.80 1.67
C LYS A 85 -13.33 -4.62 0.25
N SER A 86 -12.98 -3.51 -0.42
CA SER A 86 -13.31 -3.32 -1.83
C SER A 86 -12.66 -4.39 -2.71
N LEU A 87 -11.37 -4.68 -2.52
CA LEU A 87 -10.65 -5.73 -3.25
C LEU A 87 -11.28 -7.11 -3.06
N ALA A 88 -11.62 -7.46 -1.82
CA ALA A 88 -12.28 -8.72 -1.50
C ALA A 88 -13.64 -8.88 -2.20
N LYS A 89 -14.42 -7.79 -2.32
CA LYS A 89 -15.73 -7.80 -3.02
C LYS A 89 -15.61 -8.01 -4.53
N LYS A 90 -14.50 -7.60 -5.15
CA LYS A 90 -14.27 -7.75 -6.59
C LYS A 90 -12.83 -8.15 -6.81
N LEU A 91 -12.60 -9.44 -6.99
CA LEU A 91 -11.26 -9.99 -7.19
C LEU A 91 -10.58 -9.31 -8.38
N VAL A 92 -9.29 -9.05 -8.22
CA VAL A 92 -8.45 -8.44 -9.24
C VAL A 92 -7.34 -9.44 -9.58
N SER A 93 -7.28 -9.84 -10.85
CA SER A 93 -6.39 -10.93 -11.29
C SER A 93 -5.09 -10.46 -11.96
N LYS A 94 -4.91 -9.15 -12.13
CA LYS A 94 -3.71 -8.55 -12.75
C LYS A 94 -3.27 -7.32 -11.98
N PHE A 95 -1.95 -7.10 -11.95
CA PHE A 95 -1.36 -5.98 -11.22
C PHE A 95 -1.81 -4.62 -11.76
N ASP A 96 -1.87 -4.44 -13.08
CA ASP A 96 -2.32 -3.18 -13.70
C ASP A 96 -3.77 -2.82 -13.34
N ALA A 97 -4.64 -3.84 -13.27
CA ALA A 97 -6.03 -3.65 -12.88
C ALA A 97 -6.16 -3.25 -11.40
N LEU A 98 -5.24 -3.72 -10.56
CA LEU A 98 -5.15 -3.35 -9.15
C LEU A 98 -4.70 -1.90 -9.01
N LEU A 99 -3.66 -1.49 -9.75
CA LEU A 99 -3.20 -0.10 -9.78
C LEU A 99 -4.30 0.85 -10.24
N ALA A 100 -4.98 0.54 -11.35
CA ALA A 100 -6.08 1.36 -11.86
C ALA A 100 -7.20 1.53 -10.82
N ARG A 101 -7.49 0.48 -10.05
CA ARG A 101 -8.50 0.51 -9.01
C ARG A 101 -8.06 1.34 -7.80
N ALA A 102 -6.80 1.21 -7.37
CA ALA A 102 -6.24 2.01 -6.29
C ALA A 102 -6.25 3.50 -6.64
N THR A 103 -5.79 3.86 -7.85
CA THR A 103 -5.84 5.23 -8.36
C THR A 103 -7.27 5.78 -8.38
N LYS A 104 -8.25 4.98 -8.82
CA LYS A 104 -9.65 5.40 -8.81
C LYS A 104 -10.16 5.65 -7.39
N TYR A 105 -9.79 4.81 -6.42
CA TYR A 105 -10.18 4.98 -5.02
C TYR A 105 -9.60 6.27 -4.44
N ILE A 106 -8.31 6.52 -4.65
CA ILE A 106 -7.62 7.75 -4.22
C ILE A 106 -8.32 8.99 -4.80
N ASN A 107 -8.66 8.98 -6.08
CA ASN A 107 -9.35 10.10 -6.72
C ASN A 107 -10.76 10.33 -6.15
N MET A 108 -11.48 9.25 -5.81
CA MET A 108 -12.80 9.33 -5.20
C MET A 108 -12.76 9.86 -3.76
N GLU A 109 -11.75 9.46 -2.98
CA GLU A 109 -11.51 9.96 -1.62
C GLU A 109 -11.22 11.47 -1.64
N ASN A 110 -10.32 11.92 -2.53
CA ASN A 110 -10.00 13.35 -2.68
C ASN A 110 -11.22 14.20 -3.10
N ASP A 111 -12.08 13.69 -3.99
CA ASP A 111 -13.30 14.41 -4.43
C ASP A 111 -14.33 14.57 -3.29
N GLN A 112 -14.41 13.59 -2.38
CA GLN A 112 -15.27 13.70 -1.19
C GLN A 112 -14.76 14.78 -0.24
N VAL A 113 -13.46 14.82 0.03
CA VAL A 113 -12.83 15.84 0.90
C VAL A 113 -13.09 17.26 0.35
N ALA A 114 -12.90 17.48 -0.96
CA ALA A 114 -13.15 18.79 -1.58
C ALA A 114 -14.63 19.24 -1.50
N LYS A 115 -15.57 18.28 -1.55
CA LYS A 115 -17.00 18.55 -1.39
C LYS A 115 -17.40 18.84 0.06
N GLU A 116 -16.71 18.27 1.03
CA GLU A 116 -16.95 18.57 2.45
C GLU A 116 -16.37 19.91 2.87
N GLU A 117 -15.19 20.30 2.38
CA GLU A 117 -14.60 21.62 2.64
C GLU A 117 -15.49 22.76 2.13
N SER A 118 -15.99 22.65 0.89
CA SER A 118 -16.91 23.64 0.31
C SER A 118 -18.29 23.72 1.00
N ARG A 119 -18.67 22.68 1.77
CA ARG A 119 -19.89 22.68 2.60
C ARG A 119 -19.66 23.26 4.00
N GLY A 120 -18.42 23.19 4.50
CA GLY A 120 -18.00 23.77 5.78
C GLY A 120 -17.93 25.30 5.77
N GLU A 121 -17.54 25.91 4.64
CA GLU A 121 -17.47 27.38 4.50
C GLU A 121 -18.84 28.07 4.51
N LYS A 122 -19.92 27.40 4.06
CA LYS A 122 -21.28 27.96 4.10
C LYS A 122 -21.93 28.02 5.48
N LYS A 123 -21.29 27.54 6.55
CA LYS A 123 -21.84 27.56 7.93
C LYS A 123 -21.33 28.67 8.83
N LYS A 124 -20.39 29.52 8.39
CA LYS A 124 -19.90 30.67 9.19
C LYS A 124 -20.55 32.02 8.87
N GLU A 125 -21.40 32.11 7.84
CA GLU A 125 -22.03 33.38 7.41
C GLU A 125 -23.56 33.39 7.60
N VAL A 126 -24.10 32.82 8.69
CA VAL A 126 -25.51 33.04 9.07
C VAL A 126 -25.64 33.01 10.59
N LYS A 127 -25.02 33.96 11.31
CA LYS A 127 -25.39 34.30 12.70
C LYS A 127 -25.01 35.75 13.02
N GLU A 128 -25.70 36.71 12.42
CA GLU A 128 -25.98 37.97 13.10
C GLU A 128 -27.37 38.45 12.69
N GLU A 129 -28.40 37.83 13.28
CA GLU A 129 -29.75 38.38 13.30
C GLU A 129 -30.13 38.61 14.76
N THR A 130 -30.32 39.86 15.16
CA THR A 130 -30.99 40.26 16.40
C THR A 130 -31.90 41.48 16.10
N PRO A 131 -33.00 41.69 16.84
CA PRO A 131 -34.32 41.25 16.36
C PRO A 131 -35.37 42.38 16.31
N PHE A 132 -36.42 42.11 15.54
CA PHE A 132 -37.79 42.66 15.60
C PHE A 132 -38.10 43.76 16.65
N LYS A 133 -38.63 44.89 16.16
CA LYS A 133 -39.73 45.59 16.84
C LYS A 133 -40.89 45.78 15.87
N LYS A 134 -42.05 45.21 16.23
CA LYS A 134 -43.32 45.34 15.50
C LYS A 134 -44.32 46.15 16.35
N ALA A 135 -44.98 47.08 15.65
CA ALA A 135 -46.36 47.55 15.81
C ALA A 135 -46.69 48.52 16.98
N PRO A 136 -47.83 49.27 16.94
CA PRO A 136 -48.97 49.16 16.01
C PRO A 136 -49.50 50.48 15.39
N ASN A 137 -50.46 50.28 14.47
CA ASN A 137 -51.24 51.26 13.72
C ASN A 137 -52.22 52.11 14.56
N GLY A 138 -52.59 53.28 14.00
CA GLY A 138 -53.86 54.00 14.20
C GLY A 138 -53.67 55.41 14.77
N VAL A 139 -54.44 56.46 14.45
CA VAL A 139 -55.59 56.73 13.56
C VAL A 139 -55.72 58.28 13.47
N ALA A 140 -56.27 58.80 12.35
CA ALA A 140 -57.10 60.00 12.19
C ALA A 140 -56.59 61.42 12.52
N GLY A 141 -56.88 62.34 11.59
CA GLY A 141 -56.78 63.79 11.72
C GLY A 141 -56.90 64.46 10.35
#